data_AF-A0A7X4DXR1-F1
#
_entry.id   AF-A0A7X4DXR1-F1
#
_cell.length_a   1.000
_cell.length_b   1.000
_cell.length_c   1.000
_cell.angle_alpha   90.00
_cell.angle_beta   90.00
_cell.angle_gamma   90.00
#
_symmetry.space_group_name_H-M   'P 1'
#
loop_
_entity.id
_entity.type
_entity.pdbx_description
1 polymer ?
#
loop_
_entity_poly.entity_id
_entity_poly.type
_entity_poly.pdbx_seq_one_letter_code
_entity_poly.pdbx_strand_id
1 'polypeptide(L)'
;MRKDYYIVEFHGFGASTLDVLVYCFIDAPNWNDELRTRHVLNLDIMRLAEDLGIEFAFPTQTLHVASQPGQPAVAPPAPARDELGEIVEGYSPNGSAGQRVDAPITAGFDNTPDAS
;
A
#
# COMPACT_ATOMS: atom_id res chain seq x y z
N MET A 1 9.78 -26.48 10.02
CA MET A 1 8.89 -25.52 9.32
C MET A 1 8.95 -24.22 10.10
N ARG A 2 9.35 -23.11 9.45
CA ARG A 2 9.49 -21.79 10.11
C ARG A 2 8.08 -21.32 10.48
N LYS A 3 7.80 -21.17 11.78
CA LYS A 3 6.45 -20.91 12.30
C LYS A 3 5.99 -19.45 12.13
N ASP A 4 6.92 -18.56 11.78
CA ASP A 4 6.68 -17.10 11.84
C ASP A 4 7.00 -16.38 10.51
N TYR A 5 7.00 -17.10 9.37
CA TYR A 5 7.27 -16.46 8.08
C TYR A 5 5.98 -15.92 7.46
N TYR A 6 5.88 -14.59 7.39
CA TYR A 6 4.88 -13.89 6.61
C TYR A 6 5.48 -12.65 5.94
N ILE A 7 4.88 -12.17 4.85
CA ILE A 7 5.27 -10.93 4.15
C ILE A 7 4.01 -10.08 3.99
N VAL A 8 4.08 -8.80 4.38
CA VAL A 8 3.03 -7.80 4.15
C VAL A 8 3.68 -6.57 3.51
N GLU A 9 3.43 -6.34 2.22
CA GLU A 9 4.15 -5.31 1.45
C GLU A 9 3.24 -4.61 0.44
N PHE A 10 3.50 -3.32 0.17
CA PHE A 10 2.92 -2.67 -1.01
C PHE A 10 3.48 -3.34 -2.27
N HIS A 11 2.62 -4.06 -2.97
CA HIS A 11 2.99 -4.92 -4.08
C HIS A 11 2.95 -4.18 -5.42
N GLY A 12 2.01 -3.24 -5.59
CA GLY A 12 1.97 -2.44 -6.81
C GLY A 12 0.69 -1.66 -7.05
N PHE A 13 0.62 -1.12 -8.26
CA PHE A 13 -0.51 -0.32 -8.76
C PHE A 13 -1.37 -1.19 -9.67
N GLY A 14 -2.62 -1.46 -9.25
CA GLY A 14 -3.62 -2.10 -10.09
C GLY A 14 -4.38 -1.07 -10.95
N ALA A 15 -5.28 -1.55 -11.83
CA ALA A 15 -6.01 -0.67 -12.75
C ALA A 15 -6.91 0.36 -12.04
N SER A 16 -7.34 0.05 -10.81
CA SER A 16 -8.15 0.93 -9.97
C SER A 16 -7.87 0.69 -8.47
N THR A 17 -6.72 0.11 -8.14
CA THR A 17 -6.37 -0.37 -6.80
C THR A 17 -4.90 -0.05 -6.46
N LEU A 18 -4.63 0.05 -5.15
CA LEU A 18 -3.29 -0.03 -4.59
C LEU A 18 -3.17 -1.40 -3.94
N ASP A 19 -2.29 -2.25 -4.46
CA ASP A 19 -2.25 -3.66 -4.08
C ASP A 19 -1.27 -3.88 -2.92
N VAL A 20 -1.75 -4.52 -1.86
CA VAL A 20 -0.93 -4.98 -0.73
C VAL A 20 -0.89 -6.51 -0.74
N LEU A 21 0.30 -7.09 -0.80
CA LEU A 21 0.49 -8.53 -0.70
C LEU A 21 0.46 -8.95 0.77
N VAL A 22 -0.37 -9.92 1.12
CA VAL A 22 -0.30 -10.65 2.39
C VAL A 22 0.04 -12.11 2.09
N TYR A 23 1.25 -12.53 2.42
CA TYR A 23 1.73 -13.89 2.22
C TYR A 23 2.03 -14.53 3.57
N CYS A 24 1.37 -15.64 3.92
CA CYS A 24 1.61 -16.37 5.16
C CYS A 24 1.21 -17.85 5.02
N PHE A 25 1.66 -18.67 5.96
CA PHE A 25 1.23 -20.06 6.10
C PHE A 25 0.30 -20.22 7.30
N ILE A 26 -0.83 -20.91 7.11
CA ILE A 26 -1.76 -21.24 8.19
C ILE A 26 -1.49 -22.68 8.63
N ASP A 27 -1.05 -22.85 9.88
CA ASP A 27 -0.92 -24.18 10.50
C ASP A 27 -2.28 -24.61 11.07
N ALA A 28 -2.94 -25.56 10.40
CA ALA A 28 -4.25 -26.05 10.78
C ALA A 28 -4.34 -27.58 10.60
N PRO A 29 -5.02 -28.30 11.52
CA PRO A 29 -5.07 -29.76 11.50
C PRO A 29 -5.96 -30.33 10.39
N ASN A 30 -6.87 -29.53 9.83
CA ASN A 30 -7.73 -29.90 8.72
C ASN A 30 -8.19 -28.67 7.94
N TRP A 31 -8.79 -28.92 6.77
CA TRP A 31 -9.25 -27.87 5.86
C TRP A 31 -10.28 -26.92 6.47
N ASN A 32 -11.23 -27.42 7.28
CA ASN A 32 -12.26 -26.57 7.88
C ASN A 32 -11.64 -25.56 8.84
N ASP A 33 -10.67 -25.98 9.64
CA ASP A 33 -9.96 -25.10 10.57
C ASP A 33 -9.10 -24.08 9.82
N GLU A 34 -8.45 -24.49 8.72
CA GLU A 34 -7.71 -23.56 7.85
C GLU A 34 -8.63 -22.48 7.25
N LEU A 35 -9.77 -22.88 6.70
CA LEU A 35 -10.77 -21.95 6.15
C LEU A 35 -11.26 -20.96 7.21
N ARG A 36 -11.49 -21.45 8.44
CA ARG A 36 -12.00 -20.64 9.54
C ARG A 36 -10.96 -19.64 10.03
N THR A 37 -9.71 -20.06 10.14
CA THR A 37 -8.59 -19.16 10.48
C THR A 37 -8.39 -18.08 9.40
N ARG A 38 -8.41 -18.47 8.12
CA ARG A 38 -8.33 -17.50 7.01
C ARG A 38 -9.48 -16.50 7.01
N HIS A 39 -10.69 -16.97 7.30
CA HIS A 39 -11.86 -16.11 7.42
C HIS A 39 -11.70 -15.07 8.53
N VAL A 40 -11.26 -15.49 9.72
CA VAL A 40 -11.01 -14.58 10.85
C VAL A 40 -9.93 -13.56 10.50
N LEU A 41 -8.81 -14.01 9.92
CA LEU A 41 -7.73 -13.12 9.46
C LEU A 41 -8.26 -12.03 8.50
N ASN A 42 -9.05 -12.42 7.50
CA ASN A 42 -9.61 -11.47 6.53
C ASN A 42 -10.56 -10.47 7.18
N LEU A 43 -11.41 -10.92 8.13
CA LEU A 43 -12.31 -10.01 8.86
C LEU A 43 -11.54 -9.03 9.74
N ASP A 44 -10.45 -9.48 10.37
CA ASP A 44 -9.63 -8.61 11.22
C ASP A 44 -8.86 -7.59 10.39
N ILE A 45 -8.39 -7.95 9.19
CA ILE A 45 -7.84 -6.99 8.22
C ILE A 45 -8.90 -5.94 7.83
N MET A 46 -10.15 -6.37 7.58
CA MET A 46 -11.23 -5.42 7.25
C MET A 46 -11.52 -4.44 8.39
N ARG A 47 -11.58 -4.92 9.64
CA ARG A 47 -11.80 -4.09 10.82
C ARG A 47 -10.64 -3.12 11.06
N LEU A 48 -9.40 -3.61 10.90
CA LEU A 48 -8.22 -2.75 11.00
C LEU A 48 -8.24 -1.64 9.95
N ALA A 49 -8.62 -1.95 8.71
CA ALA A 49 -8.76 -0.94 7.66
C ALA A 49 -9.82 0.12 8.05
N GLU A 50 -10.96 -0.30 8.58
CA GLU A 50 -12.00 0.60 9.09
C GLU A 50 -11.48 1.51 10.21
N ASP A 51 -10.78 0.94 11.21
CA ASP A 51 -10.19 1.70 12.33
C ASP A 51 -9.14 2.73 11.87
N LEU A 52 -8.44 2.44 10.77
CA LEU A 52 -7.47 3.35 10.14
C LEU A 52 -8.12 4.36 9.18
N GLY A 53 -9.44 4.28 8.93
CA GLY A 53 -10.14 5.10 7.95
C GLY A 53 -9.78 4.76 6.49
N ILE A 54 -9.35 3.53 6.23
CA ILE A 54 -8.99 3.02 4.91
C ILE A 54 -10.20 2.30 4.31
N GLU A 55 -10.58 2.71 3.10
CA GLU A 55 -11.61 2.02 2.32
C GLU A 55 -10.99 1.05 1.31
N PHE A 56 -11.65 -0.09 1.09
CA PHE A 56 -11.25 -1.01 0.03
C PHE A 56 -11.65 -0.45 -1.33
N ALA A 57 -10.73 -0.57 -2.28
CA ALA A 57 -10.95 -0.11 -3.64
C ALA A 57 -11.99 -0.97 -4.36
N PHE A 58 -13.00 -0.31 -4.91
CA PHE A 58 -13.87 -0.88 -5.93
C PHE A 58 -13.36 -0.50 -7.33
N PRO A 59 -13.68 -1.25 -8.38
CA PRO A 59 -13.41 -0.80 -9.74
C PRO A 59 -14.00 0.59 -9.98
N THR A 60 -13.14 1.57 -10.26
CA THR A 60 -13.54 2.95 -10.52
C THR A 60 -13.28 3.32 -11.98
N GLN A 61 -14.12 4.20 -12.52
CA GLN A 61 -13.92 4.80 -13.83
C GLN A 61 -14.33 6.26 -13.80
N THR A 62 -13.43 7.14 -14.23
CA THR A 62 -13.73 8.55 -14.45
C THR A 62 -14.23 8.74 -15.88
N LEU A 63 -15.48 9.14 -16.05
CA LEU A 63 -16.04 9.50 -17.35
C LEU A 63 -15.79 11.00 -17.62
N HIS A 64 -14.88 11.30 -18.53
CA HIS A 64 -14.67 12.66 -19.01
C HIS A 64 -15.70 13.01 -20.10
N VAL A 65 -16.74 13.76 -19.73
CA VAL A 65 -17.72 14.28 -20.69
C VAL A 65 -17.21 15.59 -21.28
N ALA A 66 -16.61 15.52 -22.48
CA ALA A 66 -16.15 16.71 -23.19
C ALA A 66 -17.32 17.37 -23.94
N SER A 67 -18.03 18.32 -23.32
CA SER A 67 -18.76 19.39 -24.02
C SER A 67 -19.35 20.45 -23.06
N GLN A 68 -18.58 21.50 -22.79
CA GLN A 68 -19.14 22.86 -22.73
C GLN A 68 -18.33 23.74 -23.69
N PRO A 69 -18.95 24.30 -24.73
CA PRO A 69 -18.28 25.27 -25.60
C PRO A 69 -17.81 26.46 -24.76
N GLY A 70 -16.50 26.76 -24.76
CA GLY A 70 -15.96 28.03 -24.25
C GLY A 70 -15.17 27.99 -22.94
N GLN A 71 -14.95 26.85 -22.30
CA GLN A 71 -14.02 26.76 -21.16
C GLN A 71 -12.67 26.14 -21.60
N PRO A 72 -11.63 26.97 -21.82
CA PRO A 72 -10.27 26.45 -21.97
C PRO A 72 -9.82 25.80 -20.64
N ALA A 73 -9.32 24.57 -20.72
CA ALA A 73 -8.70 23.91 -19.57
C ALA A 73 -7.46 24.69 -19.15
N VAL A 74 -7.46 25.23 -17.93
CA VAL A 74 -6.27 25.85 -17.33
C VAL A 74 -5.43 24.73 -16.72
N ALA A 75 -4.29 24.43 -17.33
CA ALA A 75 -3.33 23.52 -16.71
C ALA A 75 -2.75 24.18 -15.44
N PRO A 76 -2.56 23.43 -14.34
CA PRO A 76 -1.82 23.93 -13.19
C PRO A 76 -0.42 24.42 -13.63
N PRO A 77 0.09 25.50 -13.03
CA PRO A 77 1.45 25.93 -13.29
C PRO A 77 2.43 24.80 -12.90
N ALA A 78 3.34 24.46 -13.80
CA ALA A 78 4.40 23.51 -13.49
C ALA A 78 5.37 24.16 -12.48
N PRO A 79 5.87 23.41 -11.49
CA PRO A 79 6.89 23.91 -10.56
C PRO A 79 8.17 24.32 -11.31
N ALA A 80 8.92 25.26 -10.73
CA ALA A 80 10.17 25.72 -11.31
C ALA A 80 11.23 24.59 -11.30
N ARG A 81 12.22 24.66 -12.20
CA ARG A 81 13.25 23.61 -12.31
C ARG A 81 14.03 23.39 -11.02
N ASP A 82 14.35 24.45 -10.30
CA ASP A 82 15.12 24.37 -9.06
C ASP A 82 14.29 23.75 -7.93
N GLU A 83 13.00 24.11 -7.85
CA GLU A 83 12.03 23.52 -6.94
C GLU A 83 11.84 22.01 -7.20
N LEU A 84 11.78 21.60 -8.47
CA LEU A 84 11.77 20.18 -8.84
C LEU A 84 13.02 19.45 -8.35
N GLY A 85 14.18 20.10 -8.42
CA GLY A 85 15.44 19.56 -7.89
C GLY A 85 15.36 19.31 -6.38
N GLU A 86 14.90 20.31 -5.62
CA GLU A 86 14.73 20.20 -4.17
C GLU A 86 13.76 19.08 -3.77
N ILE A 87 12.63 18.96 -4.48
CA ILE A 87 11.65 17.89 -4.24
C ILE A 87 12.29 16.51 -4.46
N VAL A 88 12.96 16.31 -5.59
CA VAL A 88 13.58 15.01 -5.92
C VAL A 88 14.68 14.64 -4.92
N GLU A 89 15.52 15.60 -4.53
CA GLU A 89 16.56 15.38 -3.51
C GLU A 89 15.97 14.99 -2.15
N GLY A 90 14.80 15.51 -1.80
CA GLY A 90 14.05 15.11 -0.61
C GLY A 90 13.70 13.62 -0.56
N TYR A 91 13.55 12.96 -1.71
CA TYR A 91 13.27 11.53 -1.84
C TYR A 91 14.52 10.68 -2.14
N SER A 92 15.71 11.28 -2.15
CA SER A 92 16.97 10.54 -2.29
C SER A 92 17.19 9.58 -1.11
N PRO A 93 18.14 8.62 -1.20
CA PRO A 93 18.46 7.73 -0.07
C PRO A 93 18.85 8.44 1.23
N ASN A 94 19.34 9.68 1.12
CA ASN A 94 19.71 10.53 2.26
C ASN A 94 18.66 11.62 2.54
N GLY A 95 17.60 11.69 1.74
CA GLY A 95 16.52 12.65 1.88
C GLY A 95 15.58 12.29 3.04
N SER A 96 14.82 13.27 3.50
CA SER A 96 13.91 13.13 4.65
C SER A 96 12.44 12.93 4.25
N ALA A 97 12.10 13.01 2.96
CA ALA A 97 10.72 12.92 2.48
C ALA A 97 10.29 11.50 2.13
N GLY A 98 11.24 10.59 1.84
CA GLY A 98 10.98 9.19 1.53
C GLY A 98 10.97 8.26 2.73
N GLN A 99 10.38 7.08 2.56
CA GLN A 99 10.43 5.99 3.53
C GLN A 99 11.77 5.24 3.41
N ARG A 100 12.41 4.90 4.53
CA ARG A 100 13.64 4.10 4.54
C ARG A 100 13.38 2.68 5.04
N VAL A 101 14.00 1.69 4.40
CA VAL A 101 13.91 0.27 4.78
C VAL A 101 14.48 0.00 6.17
N ASP A 102 15.46 0.79 6.61
CA ASP A 102 16.12 0.65 7.91
C ASP A 102 15.47 1.48 9.03
N ALA A 103 14.34 2.16 8.77
CA ALA A 103 13.62 2.99 9.73
C ALA A 103 12.10 2.71 9.68
N PRO A 104 11.64 1.58 10.24
CA PRO A 104 10.24 1.21 10.19
C PRO A 104 9.34 2.08 11.08
N ILE A 105 8.07 2.18 10.70
CA ILE A 105 7.05 2.98 11.43
C ILE A 105 6.71 2.34 12.78
N THR A 106 6.83 1.02 12.88
CA THR A 106 6.52 0.24 14.07
C THR A 106 7.72 -0.55 14.54
N ALA A 107 7.85 -0.76 15.85
CA ALA A 107 8.97 -1.51 16.45
C ALA A 107 8.93 -3.04 16.17
N GLY A 108 7.99 -3.52 15.37
CA GLY A 108 7.81 -4.92 15.07
C GLY A 108 6.93 -5.16 13.84
N PHE A 109 6.88 -6.43 13.44
CA PHE A 109 6.16 -7.04 12.33
C PHE A 109 6.78 -6.99 10.93
N ASP A 110 7.87 -6.26 10.73
CA ASP A 110 8.62 -6.33 9.47
C ASP A 110 9.33 -7.67 9.33
N ASN A 111 9.24 -8.27 8.14
CA ASN A 111 10.00 -9.47 7.81
C ASN A 111 11.45 -9.08 7.52
N THR A 112 12.17 -8.60 8.53
CA THR A 112 13.62 -8.51 8.47
C THR A 112 14.14 -9.93 8.49
N PRO A 113 14.83 -10.43 7.44
CA PRO A 113 15.43 -11.74 7.52
C PRO A 113 16.37 -11.75 8.72
N ASP A 114 16.07 -12.59 9.72
CA ASP A 114 17.01 -12.89 10.79
C ASP A 114 18.39 -13.08 10.16
N ALA A 115 19.36 -12.28 10.59
CA ALA A 115 20.74 -12.42 10.15
C ALA A 115 21.21 -13.83 10.51
N SER A 116 21.12 -14.74 9.55
CA SER A 116 21.69 -16.09 9.59
C SER A 116 23.16 -16.05 9.20
#